data_AF-A0A7J7KR30-F1
#
_entry.id   AF-A0A7J7KR30-F1
#
_cell.length_a   1.000
_cell.length_b   1.000
_cell.length_c   1.000
_cell.angle_alpha   90.00
_cell.angle_beta   90.00
_cell.angle_gamma   90.00
#
_symmetry.space_group_name_H-M   'P 1'
#
loop_
_entity.id
_entity.type
_entity.pdbx_description
1 polymer ?
#
loop_
_entity_poly.entity_id
_entity_poly.type
_entity_poly.pdbx_seq_one_letter_code
_entity_poly.pdbx_strand_id
1 'polypeptide(L)'
;MMRNCSILANYDGRLVCSAPEVTPIEGNWRTNRTVAILHFATARQATSYLQSEPLVKQPDFMDGMDVCIVQAKGYPPRGKDLFVLADVNVYDTRRFAEEYVPQTAEIKNNGQVFVSAACHNPINHRGTWRPSLIILNQWGSEADYYSFYNSADYQPLKELRQRITNSNVISIMHKYE
;
A
#
# COMPACT_ATOMS: atom_id res chain seq x y z
N MET A 1 4.25 -16.67 -18.37
CA MET A 1 3.81 -16.18 -17.03
C MET A 1 3.55 -17.29 -15.98
N MET A 2 3.25 -18.55 -16.34
CA MET A 2 2.83 -19.58 -15.37
C MET A 2 3.89 -20.19 -14.41
N ARG A 3 5.19 -19.85 -14.51
CA ARG A 3 6.23 -20.46 -13.63
C ARG A 3 6.42 -19.78 -12.27
N ASN A 4 6.02 -18.51 -12.10
CA ASN A 4 6.35 -17.74 -10.89
C ASN A 4 5.41 -17.98 -9.70
N CYS A 5 4.17 -18.42 -9.93
CA CYS A 5 3.23 -18.73 -8.82
C CYS A 5 3.70 -19.93 -7.97
N SER A 6 4.50 -20.84 -8.54
CA SER A 6 5.01 -22.03 -7.86
C SER A 6 6.04 -21.71 -6.78
N ILE A 7 6.90 -20.71 -6.99
CA ILE A 7 7.97 -20.38 -6.04
C ILE A 7 7.39 -19.60 -4.86
N LEU A 8 6.49 -18.66 -5.12
CA LEU A 8 5.85 -17.86 -4.08
C LEU A 8 5.08 -18.73 -3.07
N ALA A 9 4.39 -19.77 -3.54
CA ALA A 9 3.66 -20.71 -2.70
C ALA A 9 4.55 -21.51 -1.75
N ASN A 10 5.82 -21.78 -2.11
CA ASN A 10 6.78 -22.48 -1.24
C ASN A 10 7.14 -21.69 0.02
N TYR A 11 6.82 -20.39 0.06
CA TYR A 11 7.05 -19.51 1.19
C TYR A 11 5.74 -19.06 1.86
N ASP A 12 4.63 -19.77 1.62
CA ASP A 12 3.27 -19.34 2.00
C ASP A 12 2.92 -17.92 1.54
N GLY A 13 3.56 -17.49 0.45
CA GLY A 13 3.32 -16.21 -0.18
C GLY A 13 2.15 -16.27 -1.15
N ARG A 14 1.48 -15.14 -1.33
CA ARG A 14 0.44 -14.96 -2.35
C ARG A 14 0.56 -13.61 -3.02
N LEU A 15 0.38 -13.60 -4.34
CA LEU A 15 0.16 -12.37 -5.08
C LEU A 15 -1.26 -11.90 -4.77
N VAL A 16 -1.36 -10.74 -4.14
CA VAL A 16 -2.64 -10.12 -3.78
C VAL A 16 -3.12 -9.23 -4.92
N CYS A 17 -2.21 -8.42 -5.46
CA CYS A 17 -2.51 -7.50 -6.54
C CYS A 17 -1.24 -7.23 -7.35
N SER A 18 -1.38 -7.05 -8.66
CA SER A 18 -0.37 -6.45 -9.51
C SER A 18 -1.05 -5.55 -10.53
N ALA A 19 -0.48 -4.39 -10.78
CA ALA A 19 -0.92 -3.48 -11.82
C ALA A 19 0.31 -2.96 -12.58
N PRO A 20 0.31 -3.04 -13.93
CA PRO A 20 1.42 -2.51 -14.74
C PRO A 20 1.53 -0.99 -14.64
N GLU A 21 0.42 -0.33 -14.32
CA GLU A 21 0.28 1.11 -14.18
C GLU A 21 -0.51 1.42 -12.91
N VAL A 22 -0.29 2.61 -12.36
CA VAL A 22 -0.99 3.11 -11.16
C VAL A 22 -1.55 4.50 -11.45
N THR A 23 -2.67 4.82 -10.82
CA THR A 23 -3.32 6.13 -10.99
C THR A 23 -2.95 7.03 -9.80
N PRO A 24 -2.27 8.17 -10.02
CA PRO A 24 -2.01 9.12 -8.95
C PRO A 24 -3.31 9.81 -8.52
N ILE A 25 -3.52 9.88 -7.21
CA ILE A 25 -4.62 10.61 -6.58
C ILE A 25 -4.11 11.90 -5.93
N GLU A 26 -2.95 11.83 -5.27
CA GLU A 26 -2.28 12.99 -4.67
C GLU A 26 -0.75 12.88 -4.81
N GLY A 27 -0.09 14.04 -4.85
CA GLY A 27 1.37 14.13 -4.91
C GLY A 27 1.93 13.84 -6.30
N ASN A 28 3.21 13.48 -6.36
CA ASN A 28 3.94 13.26 -7.59
C ASN A 28 4.62 11.88 -7.56
N TRP A 29 3.81 10.84 -7.41
CA TRP A 29 4.29 9.46 -7.48
C TRP A 29 4.77 9.13 -8.90
N ARG A 30 5.86 8.36 -9.02
CA ARG A 30 6.38 7.91 -10.32
C ARG A 30 5.39 6.92 -10.96
N THR A 31 4.67 7.37 -11.99
CA THR A 31 3.61 6.58 -12.65
C THR A 31 4.13 5.55 -13.65
N ASN A 32 5.39 5.66 -14.08
CA ASN A 32 6.05 4.70 -14.97
C ASN A 32 6.53 3.42 -14.24
N ARG A 33 5.77 2.98 -13.23
CA ARG A 33 6.14 1.86 -12.37
C ARG A 33 4.99 0.88 -12.22
N THR A 34 5.31 -0.39 -12.43
CA THR A 34 4.47 -1.51 -12.03
C THR A 34 4.53 -1.66 -10.51
N VAL A 35 3.36 -1.89 -9.90
CA VAL A 35 3.25 -2.19 -8.47
C VAL A 35 2.70 -3.60 -8.29
N ALA A 36 3.32 -4.37 -7.40
CA ALA A 36 2.82 -5.66 -6.94
C ALA A 36 2.74 -5.67 -5.41
N ILE A 37 1.65 -6.24 -4.91
CA ILE A 37 1.38 -6.46 -3.48
C ILE A 37 1.43 -7.96 -3.25
N LEU A 38 2.41 -8.39 -2.45
CA LEU A 38 2.54 -9.76 -2.00
C LEU A 38 2.18 -9.84 -0.52
N HIS A 39 1.48 -10.90 -0.13
CA HIS A 39 1.17 -11.19 1.27
C HIS A 39 1.82 -12.50 1.70
N PHE A 40 2.42 -12.50 2.88
CA PHE A 40 3.04 -13.67 3.51
C PHE A 40 2.46 -13.83 4.92
N ALA A 41 2.45 -15.05 5.46
CA ALA A 41 1.98 -15.27 6.83
C ALA A 41 2.94 -14.62 7.86
N THR A 42 4.23 -14.49 7.54
CA THR A 42 5.23 -13.86 8.40
C THR A 42 6.25 -13.00 7.63
N ALA A 43 6.83 -12.01 8.30
CA ALA A 43 7.95 -11.23 7.74
C ALA A 43 9.17 -12.10 7.41
N ARG A 44 9.42 -13.17 8.19
CA ARG A 44 10.50 -14.12 7.94
C ARG A 44 10.33 -14.83 6.58
N GLN A 45 9.11 -15.24 6.26
CA GLN A 45 8.79 -15.86 4.96
C GLN A 45 8.95 -14.88 3.81
N ALA A 46 8.46 -13.64 3.96
CA ALA A 46 8.67 -12.60 2.97
C ALA A 46 10.17 -12.38 2.69
N THR A 47 10.99 -12.24 3.73
CA THR A 47 12.44 -12.11 3.60
C THR A 47 13.08 -13.32 2.93
N SER A 48 12.66 -14.54 3.31
CA SER A 48 13.19 -15.78 2.73
C SER A 48 12.88 -15.89 1.23
N TYR A 49 11.65 -15.54 0.84
CA TYR A 49 11.26 -15.47 -0.56
C TYR A 49 12.12 -14.46 -1.33
N LEU A 50 12.25 -13.22 -0.81
CA LEU A 50 13.01 -12.16 -1.47
C LEU A 50 14.51 -12.52 -1.61
N GLN A 51 15.09 -13.26 -0.67
CA GLN A 51 16.46 -13.79 -0.75
C GLN A 51 16.63 -14.94 -1.75
N SER A 52 15.53 -15.58 -2.15
CA SER A 52 15.50 -16.69 -3.10
C SER A 52 15.19 -16.26 -4.53
N GLU A 53 14.39 -15.20 -4.70
CA GLU A 53 13.86 -14.77 -5.99
C GLU A 53 14.96 -14.17 -6.89
N PRO A 54 15.34 -14.82 -8.00
CA PRO A 54 16.42 -14.36 -8.87
C PRO A 54 16.25 -12.92 -9.35
N LEU A 55 15.03 -12.49 -9.68
CA LEU A 55 14.76 -11.10 -10.10
C LEU A 55 15.05 -10.08 -8.99
N VAL A 56 14.82 -10.47 -7.73
CA VAL A 56 15.13 -9.64 -6.54
C VAL A 56 16.62 -9.69 -6.20
N LYS A 57 17.41 -10.63 -6.74
CA LYS A 57 18.85 -10.75 -6.46
C LYS A 57 19.76 -10.13 -7.51
N GLN A 58 19.24 -9.80 -8.70
CA GLN A 58 20.08 -9.27 -9.79
C GLN A 58 20.81 -7.99 -9.36
N PRO A 59 22.15 -7.91 -9.44
CA PRO A 59 22.95 -6.78 -8.95
C PRO A 59 22.74 -5.49 -9.76
N ASP A 60 22.41 -5.62 -11.05
CA ASP A 60 22.59 -4.54 -12.02
C ASP A 60 21.37 -3.62 -12.20
N PHE A 61 20.35 -3.76 -11.36
CA PHE A 61 19.15 -2.92 -11.40
C PHE A 61 19.20 -1.89 -10.28
N MET A 62 20.05 -0.88 -10.44
CA MET A 62 20.13 0.28 -9.54
C MET A 62 18.84 1.12 -9.56
N ASP A 63 17.99 1.01 -10.58
CA ASP A 63 16.85 1.92 -10.78
C ASP A 63 15.45 1.28 -10.90
N GLY A 64 15.31 -0.03 -11.03
CA GLY A 64 14.03 -0.58 -11.52
C GLY A 64 13.19 -1.41 -10.56
N MET A 65 13.56 -1.54 -9.29
CA MET A 65 12.64 -2.11 -8.29
C MET A 65 12.93 -1.61 -6.86
N ASP A 66 11.89 -1.08 -6.23
CA ASP A 66 11.85 -0.81 -4.79
C ASP A 66 11.02 -1.89 -4.09
N VAL A 67 11.53 -2.39 -2.97
CA VAL A 67 10.82 -3.39 -2.16
C VAL A 67 10.84 -2.96 -0.70
N CYS A 68 9.66 -2.82 -0.11
CA CYS A 68 9.48 -2.64 1.32
C CYS A 68 8.57 -3.74 1.89
N ILE A 69 8.82 -4.14 3.14
CA ILE A 69 7.97 -5.05 3.90
C ILE A 69 7.22 -4.22 4.94
N VAL A 70 5.89 -4.38 4.95
CA VAL A 70 4.98 -3.71 5.88
C VAL A 70 4.27 -4.74 6.75
N GLN A 71 3.98 -4.36 8.00
CA GLN A 71 3.14 -5.19 8.87
C GLN A 71 1.68 -5.09 8.43
N ALA A 72 1.14 -6.19 7.90
CA ALA A 72 -0.27 -6.29 7.55
C ALA A 72 -1.14 -6.45 8.81
N LYS A 73 -2.35 -5.89 8.78
CA LYS A 73 -3.38 -6.08 9.83
C LYS A 73 -4.16 -7.38 9.65
N GLY A 74 -4.12 -7.95 8.46
CA GLY A 74 -4.77 -9.22 8.13
C GLY A 74 -4.73 -9.47 6.63
N TYR A 75 -5.29 -10.61 6.23
CA TYR A 75 -5.35 -10.98 4.84
C TYR A 75 -6.36 -10.10 4.08
N PRO A 76 -5.98 -9.46 2.97
CA PRO A 76 -6.90 -8.67 2.15
C PRO A 76 -8.12 -9.51 1.71
N PRO A 77 -9.36 -9.10 2.02
CA PRO A 77 -10.55 -9.84 1.61
C PRO A 77 -10.67 -9.95 0.08
N ARG A 78 -11.34 -11.01 -0.36
CA ARG A 78 -11.72 -11.20 -1.78
C ARG A 78 -12.88 -10.26 -2.15
N GLY A 79 -13.01 -9.95 -3.45
CA GLY A 79 -14.11 -9.14 -3.98
C GLY A 79 -13.96 -7.64 -3.74
N LYS A 80 -12.74 -7.18 -3.44
CA LYS A 80 -12.37 -5.77 -3.33
C LYS A 80 -11.16 -5.53 -4.23
N ASP A 81 -11.36 -4.91 -5.38
CA ASP A 81 -10.36 -4.95 -6.47
C ASP A 81 -9.47 -3.70 -6.50
N LEU A 82 -9.74 -2.73 -5.64
CA LEU A 82 -8.98 -1.49 -5.55
C LEU A 82 -8.13 -1.44 -4.29
N PHE A 83 -6.81 -1.31 -4.47
CA PHE A 83 -5.90 -0.90 -3.40
C PHE A 83 -5.59 0.59 -3.51
N VAL A 84 -5.55 1.28 -2.38
CA VAL A 84 -5.08 2.65 -2.28
C VAL A 84 -3.87 2.66 -1.35
N LEU A 85 -2.71 2.99 -1.93
CA LEU A 85 -1.45 3.11 -1.22
C LEU A 85 -1.16 4.59 -0.98
N ALA A 86 -0.92 4.94 0.27
CA ALA A 86 -0.43 6.25 0.67
C ALA A 86 0.95 6.13 1.32
N ASP A 87 1.93 6.81 0.72
CA ASP A 87 3.23 7.11 1.32
C ASP A 87 3.13 8.48 1.97
N VAL A 88 3.22 8.51 3.30
CA VAL A 88 2.90 9.69 4.11
C VAL A 88 4.11 10.07 4.95
N ASN A 89 4.53 11.32 4.85
CA ASN A 89 5.48 11.92 5.76
C ASN A 89 4.75 12.84 6.74
N VAL A 90 4.80 12.53 8.04
CA VAL A 90 4.05 13.23 9.09
C VAL A 90 4.95 14.26 9.77
N TYR A 91 4.59 15.53 9.69
CA TYR A 91 5.34 16.63 10.32
C TYR A 91 4.86 16.91 11.74
N ASP A 92 3.55 16.82 11.98
CA ASP A 92 2.93 16.97 13.30
C ASP A 92 2.34 15.64 13.74
N THR A 93 3.16 14.82 14.38
CA THR A 93 2.82 13.46 14.82
C THR A 93 1.71 13.47 15.87
N ARG A 94 1.66 14.50 16.72
CA ARG A 94 0.65 14.63 17.77
C ARG A 94 -0.72 14.84 17.17
N ARG A 95 -0.88 15.87 16.32
CA ARG A 95 -2.18 16.14 15.67
C ARG A 95 -2.59 15.01 14.75
N PHE A 96 -1.64 14.35 14.09
CA PHE A 96 -1.94 13.19 13.26
C PHE A 96 -2.54 12.05 14.10
N ALA A 97 -1.94 11.72 15.25
CA ALA A 97 -2.40 10.64 16.11
C ALA A 97 -3.67 10.97 16.92
N GLU A 98 -3.80 12.21 17.40
CA GLU A 98 -4.88 12.63 18.31
C GLU A 98 -6.11 13.17 17.56
N GLU A 99 -5.91 13.89 16.45
CA GLU A 99 -7.02 14.54 15.72
C GLU A 99 -7.41 13.75 14.46
N TYR A 100 -6.44 13.40 13.60
CA TYR A 100 -6.74 12.82 12.28
C TYR A 100 -7.10 11.33 12.33
N VAL A 101 -6.28 10.50 12.98
CA VAL A 101 -6.45 9.04 12.97
C VAL A 101 -7.77 8.58 13.58
N PRO A 102 -8.19 9.05 14.79
CA PRO A 102 -9.42 8.56 15.43
C PRO A 102 -10.66 8.92 14.62
N GLN A 103 -10.77 10.17 14.16
CA GLN A 103 -11.91 10.64 13.37
C GLN A 103 -11.99 9.94 12.01
N THR A 104 -10.85 9.72 11.36
CA THR A 104 -10.83 8.97 10.08
C THR A 104 -11.22 7.51 10.29
N ALA A 105 -10.81 6.90 11.41
CA ALA A 105 -11.20 5.53 11.73
C ALA A 105 -12.71 5.41 11.95
N GLU A 106 -13.32 6.37 12.64
CA GLU A 106 -14.77 6.43 12.86
C GLU A 106 -15.55 6.48 11.54
N ILE A 107 -15.19 7.39 10.62
CA ILE A 107 -15.85 7.51 9.31
C ILE A 107 -15.66 6.26 8.46
N LYS A 108 -14.49 5.62 8.53
CA LYS A 108 -14.19 4.39 7.77
C LYS A 108 -14.90 3.15 8.33
N ASN A 109 -15.47 3.20 9.53
CA ASN A 109 -15.92 2.02 10.27
C ASN A 109 -17.23 1.37 9.78
N ASN A 110 -17.61 1.58 8.51
CA ASN A 110 -18.84 1.05 7.91
C ASN A 110 -18.61 -0.23 7.07
N GLY A 111 -17.48 -0.92 7.24
CA GLY A 111 -17.14 -2.17 6.51
C GLY A 111 -16.74 -1.98 5.04
N GLN A 112 -16.91 -0.78 4.49
CA GLN A 112 -16.57 -0.43 3.10
C GLN A 112 -15.06 -0.46 2.84
N VAL A 113 -14.24 -0.15 3.86
CA VAL A 113 -12.78 -0.10 3.76
C VAL A 113 -12.15 -1.23 4.58
N PHE A 114 -11.20 -1.94 3.98
CA PHE A 114 -10.31 -2.81 4.74
C PHE A 114 -8.93 -2.17 4.83
N VAL A 115 -8.43 -1.91 6.05
CA VAL A 115 -7.07 -1.39 6.26
C VAL A 115 -6.11 -2.57 6.23
N SER A 116 -5.48 -2.82 5.08
CA SER A 116 -4.52 -3.91 4.92
C SER A 116 -3.23 -3.68 5.69
N ALA A 117 -2.74 -2.43 5.74
CA ALA A 117 -1.57 -2.06 6.53
C ALA A 117 -1.61 -0.58 6.94
N ALA A 118 -1.05 -0.30 8.12
CA ALA A 118 -0.69 1.04 8.57
C ALA A 118 0.64 0.89 9.32
N CYS A 119 1.75 1.11 8.62
CA CYS A 119 3.09 0.73 9.07
C CYS A 119 4.00 1.95 9.10
N HIS A 120 4.39 2.36 10.30
CA HIS A 120 5.51 3.28 10.49
C HIS A 120 6.83 2.57 10.22
N ASN A 121 7.79 3.28 9.65
CA ASN A 121 9.15 2.80 9.33
C ASN A 121 9.17 1.39 8.69
N PRO A 122 8.55 1.19 7.51
CA PRO A 122 8.60 -0.08 6.80
C PRO A 122 10.04 -0.58 6.61
N ILE A 123 10.21 -1.90 6.65
CA ILE A 123 11.52 -2.50 6.42
C ILE A 123 11.86 -2.30 4.94
N ASN A 124 12.86 -1.46 4.65
CA ASN A 124 13.39 -1.39 3.30
C ASN A 124 14.22 -2.65 3.02
N HIS A 125 13.78 -3.43 2.02
CA HIS A 125 14.50 -4.62 1.59
C HIS A 125 15.38 -4.32 0.36
N ARG A 126 14.89 -3.50 -0.57
CA ARG A 126 15.62 -3.14 -1.80
C ARG A 126 15.24 -1.74 -2.28
N GLY A 127 16.16 -1.11 -3.03
CA GLY A 127 15.97 0.15 -3.73
C GLY A 127 16.25 1.38 -2.87
N THR A 128 15.81 2.55 -3.31
CA THR A 128 16.06 3.86 -2.66
C THR A 128 14.81 4.43 -1.99
N TRP A 129 13.63 3.85 -2.21
CA TRP A 129 12.40 4.30 -1.57
C TRP A 129 12.44 4.04 -0.06
N ARG A 130 12.31 5.10 0.75
CA ARG A 130 12.36 5.07 2.21
C ARG A 130 11.13 5.77 2.80
N PRO A 131 9.93 5.16 2.69
CA PRO A 131 8.73 5.76 3.25
C PRO A 131 8.80 5.78 4.79
N SER A 132 8.25 6.83 5.42
CA SER A 132 8.18 6.91 6.89
C SER A 132 6.87 6.34 7.44
N LEU A 133 5.77 6.44 6.70
CA LEU A 133 4.50 5.78 6.98
C LEU A 133 3.87 5.29 5.68
N ILE A 134 3.55 3.99 5.63
CA ILE A 134 2.72 3.39 4.59
C ILE A 134 1.35 3.08 5.13
N ILE A 135 0.32 3.57 4.43
CA ILE A 135 -1.07 3.16 4.62
C ILE A 135 -1.53 2.46 3.36
N LEU A 136 -1.98 1.22 3.50
CA LEU A 136 -2.56 0.42 2.43
C LEU A 136 -4.00 0.08 2.78
N ASN A 137 -4.94 0.62 2.02
CA ASN A 137 -6.36 0.34 2.15
C ASN A 137 -6.87 -0.43 0.94
N GLN A 138 -7.90 -1.23 1.13
CA GLN A 138 -8.59 -1.96 0.07
C GLN A 138 -10.08 -1.58 0.06
N TRP A 139 -10.59 -1.31 -1.13
CA TRP A 139 -11.92 -0.79 -1.40
C TRP A 139 -12.66 -1.69 -2.38
N GLY A 140 -14.00 -1.70 -2.32
CA GLY A 140 -14.83 -2.46 -3.25
C GLY A 140 -14.63 -1.98 -4.69
N SER A 141 -14.66 -0.67 -4.88
CA SER A 141 -14.51 -0.01 -6.17
C SER A 141 -13.87 1.37 -6.06
N GLU A 142 -13.50 1.97 -7.20
CA GLU A 142 -13.12 3.39 -7.27
C GLU A 142 -14.25 4.31 -6.86
N ALA A 143 -15.50 3.98 -7.20
CA ALA A 143 -16.66 4.77 -6.81
C ALA A 143 -16.80 4.85 -5.28
N ASP A 144 -16.59 3.73 -4.57
CA ASP A 144 -16.63 3.71 -3.10
C ASP A 144 -15.52 4.60 -2.51
N TYR A 145 -14.31 4.50 -3.07
CA TYR A 145 -13.19 5.33 -2.65
C TYR A 145 -13.48 6.82 -2.86
N TYR A 146 -13.92 7.22 -4.05
CA TYR A 146 -14.19 8.62 -4.35
C TYR A 146 -15.42 9.16 -3.60
N SER A 147 -16.43 8.32 -3.33
CA SER A 147 -17.55 8.69 -2.47
C SER A 147 -17.08 9.04 -1.06
N PHE A 148 -16.18 8.25 -0.48
CA PHE A 148 -15.55 8.57 0.80
C PHE A 148 -14.64 9.79 0.68
N TYR A 149 -13.74 9.80 -0.31
CA TYR A 149 -12.70 10.81 -0.45
C TYR A 149 -13.25 12.21 -0.72
N ASN A 150 -14.46 12.31 -1.30
CA ASN A 150 -15.18 13.55 -1.57
C ASN A 150 -16.32 13.82 -0.56
N SER A 151 -16.48 12.99 0.48
CA SER A 151 -17.57 13.17 1.44
C SER A 151 -17.41 14.45 2.27
N ALA A 152 -18.54 15.03 2.68
CA ALA A 152 -18.55 16.20 3.56
C ALA A 152 -17.85 15.91 4.90
N ASP A 153 -17.98 14.68 5.41
CA ASP A 153 -17.36 14.28 6.68
C ASP A 153 -15.83 14.14 6.56
N TYR A 154 -15.33 13.69 5.41
CA TYR A 154 -13.90 13.48 5.22
C TYR A 154 -13.15 14.74 4.75
N GLN A 155 -13.81 15.70 4.07
CA GLN A 155 -13.12 16.91 3.57
C GLN A 155 -12.34 17.67 4.66
N PRO A 156 -12.92 17.97 5.85
CA PRO A 156 -12.17 18.69 6.89
C PRO A 156 -10.94 17.92 7.38
N LEU A 157 -11.03 16.58 7.45
CA LEU A 157 -9.93 15.71 7.85
C LEU A 157 -8.86 15.60 6.77
N LYS A 158 -9.26 15.58 5.49
CA LYS A 158 -8.34 15.63 4.36
C LYS A 158 -7.53 16.91 4.38
N GLU A 159 -8.17 18.06 4.58
CA GLU A 159 -7.46 19.34 4.71
C GLU A 159 -6.52 19.35 5.92
N LEU A 160 -6.98 18.85 7.08
CA LEU A 160 -6.12 18.70 8.26
C LEU A 160 -4.90 17.86 7.94
N ARG A 161 -5.08 16.68 7.34
CA ARG A 161 -4.00 15.78 6.94
C ARG A 161 -3.02 16.46 6.00
N GLN A 162 -3.51 17.20 5.00
CA GLN A 162 -2.65 17.90 4.04
C GLN A 162 -1.86 19.06 4.66
N ARG A 163 -2.31 19.62 5.80
CA ARG A 163 -1.53 20.62 6.56
C ARG A 163 -0.44 20.00 7.44
N ILE A 164 -0.67 18.80 7.96
CA ILE A 164 0.21 18.15 8.94
C ILE A 164 1.08 17.03 8.34
N THR A 165 0.89 16.73 7.06
CA THR A 165 1.64 15.72 6.31
C THR A 165 1.96 16.18 4.90
N ASN A 166 2.94 15.53 4.28
CA ASN A 166 3.06 15.47 2.83
C ASN A 166 2.86 14.02 2.41
N SER A 167 2.15 13.79 1.31
CA SER A 167 1.80 12.44 0.90
C SER A 167 1.79 12.27 -0.61
N ASN A 168 2.21 11.09 -1.04
CA ASN A 168 1.86 10.57 -2.35
C ASN A 168 0.80 9.49 -2.18
N VAL A 169 -0.28 9.57 -2.95
CA VAL A 169 -1.39 8.62 -2.89
C VAL A 169 -1.66 8.10 -4.29
N ILE A 170 -1.71 6.78 -4.43
CA ILE A 170 -2.00 6.11 -5.69
C ILE A 170 -3.11 5.07 -5.50
N SER A 171 -3.89 4.85 -6.56
CA SER A 171 -4.71 3.65 -6.67
C SER A 171 -4.03 2.59 -7.54
N ILE A 172 -4.25 1.35 -7.14
CA ILE A 172 -3.71 0.14 -7.76
C ILE A 172 -4.91 -0.79 -7.98
N MET A 173 -5.37 -0.88 -9.21
CA MET A 173 -6.49 -1.73 -9.58
C MET A 173 -5.96 -3.08 -10.08
N HIS A 174 -6.47 -4.17 -9.50
CA HIS A 174 -6.13 -5.50 -9.99
C HIS A 174 -6.63 -5.67 -11.43
N LYS A 175 -5.73 -5.93 -12.38
CA LYS A 175 -6.12 -6.36 -13.73
C LYS A 175 -6.17 -7.88 -13.74
N TYR A 176 -7.35 -8.43 -13.99
CA TYR A 176 -7.51 -9.84 -14.36
C TYR A 176 -6.87 -10.01 -15.75
N GLU A 177 -5.72 -10.67 -15.82
CA GLU A 177 -5.21 -11.27 -17.06
C GLU A 177 -5.49 -12.78 -17.05
#